data_AF-A0A662G8J5-F1
#
_entry.id   AF-A0A662G8J5-F1
#
_cell.length_a   1.000
_cell.length_b   1.000
_cell.length_c   1.000
_cell.angle_alpha   90.00
_cell.angle_beta   90.00
_cell.angle_gamma   90.00
#
_symmetry.space_group_name_H-M   'P 1'
#
loop_
_entity.id
_entity.type
_entity.pdbx_description
1 polymer ?
#
loop_
_entity_poly.entity_id
_entity_poly.type
_entity_poly.pdbx_seq_one_letter_code
_entity_poly.pdbx_strand_id
1 'polypeptide(L)'
;MILSESQNYIQCPCGRVIKDPSEYKLLYLKKEQNEVDILCPNDTCYLRELGFVKFKVDENGEIRLEKASFYPPFVTWNVARMGREKATKTLREHLKWIYSKGIDWEKIKVDIKKRKGEK
;
A
#
# COMPACT_ATOMS: atom_id res chain seq x y z
N MET A 1 1.47 -6.38 37.22
CA MET A 1 1.33 -6.91 35.85
C MET A 1 1.31 -5.71 34.92
N ILE A 2 2.29 -5.62 34.01
CA ILE A 2 2.52 -4.42 33.20
C ILE A 2 1.40 -4.27 32.16
N LEU A 3 0.94 -3.03 32.01
CA LEU A 3 -0.17 -2.57 31.19
C LEU A 3 -0.11 -3.12 29.76
N SER A 4 -1.13 -3.87 29.36
CA SER A 4 -1.42 -4.14 27.96
C SER A 4 -2.04 -2.89 27.33
N GLU A 5 -1.21 -1.88 27.06
CA GLU A 5 -1.57 -0.83 26.12
C GLU A 5 -1.98 -1.51 24.81
N SER A 6 -3.23 -1.30 24.43
CA SER A 6 -3.81 -1.87 23.23
C SER A 6 -2.93 -1.49 22.03
N GLN A 7 -2.29 -2.49 21.41
CA GLN A 7 -1.42 -2.28 20.25
C GLN A 7 -2.31 -1.82 19.07
N ASN A 8 -2.56 -0.51 18.97
CA ASN A 8 -3.44 0.12 17.98
C ASN A 8 -2.73 0.49 16.69
N TYR A 9 -1.51 0.00 16.48
CA TYR A 9 -0.66 0.39 15.36
C TYR A 9 -0.32 -0.81 14.47
N ILE A 10 -0.18 -0.53 13.18
CA ILE A 10 0.33 -1.52 12.24
C ILE A 10 1.83 -1.67 12.47
N GLN A 11 2.33 -2.90 12.31
CA GLN A 11 3.76 -3.18 12.34
C GLN A 11 4.12 -4.12 11.19
N CYS A 12 5.29 -3.89 10.61
CA CYS A 12 5.90 -4.82 9.69
C CYS A 12 6.53 -5.99 10.47
N PRO A 13 6.52 -7.23 9.94
CA PRO A 13 7.26 -8.35 10.52
C PRO A 13 8.74 -8.08 10.81
N CYS A 14 9.37 -7.12 10.13
CA CYS A 14 10.74 -6.66 10.47
C CYS A 14 10.83 -5.83 11.77
N GLY A 15 9.73 -5.60 12.48
CA GLY A 15 9.65 -4.82 13.71
C GLY A 15 9.31 -3.34 13.52
N ARG A 16 9.37 -2.81 12.29
CA ARG A 16 9.05 -1.39 12.02
C ARG A 16 7.58 -1.09 12.29
N VAL A 17 7.33 -0.14 13.18
CA VAL A 17 5.99 0.39 13.48
C VAL A 17 5.57 1.40 12.40
N ILE A 18 4.29 1.35 12.02
CA ILE A 18 3.65 2.20 11.02
C ILE A 18 2.39 2.78 11.68
N LYS A 19 2.49 4.03 12.12
CA LYS A 19 1.41 4.75 12.81
C LYS A 19 0.49 5.47 11.82
N ASP A 20 1.05 5.92 10.70
CA ASP A 20 0.32 6.65 9.66
C ASP A 20 0.53 6.02 8.28
N PRO A 21 -0.50 5.95 7.40
CA PRO A 21 -0.36 5.39 6.06
C PRO A 21 0.55 6.21 5.13
N SER A 22 0.92 7.45 5.45
CA SER A 22 1.94 8.19 4.70
C SER A 22 3.36 7.66 4.91
N GLU A 23 3.59 6.83 5.93
CA GLU A 23 4.91 6.24 6.19
C GLU A 23 5.24 5.10 5.22
N TYR A 24 4.27 4.57 4.47
CA TYR A 24 4.56 3.59 3.42
C TYR A 24 5.34 4.25 2.29
N LYS A 25 6.34 3.54 1.78
CA LYS A 25 7.02 3.94 0.54
C LYS A 25 6.20 3.40 -0.64
N LEU A 26 5.76 4.28 -1.53
CA LEU A 26 4.97 3.90 -2.70
C LEU A 26 5.83 3.96 -3.94
N LEU A 27 5.85 2.87 -4.71
CA LEU A 27 6.76 2.72 -5.83
C LEU A 27 6.04 2.30 -7.11
N TYR A 28 6.16 3.11 -8.15
CA TYR A 28 5.59 2.85 -9.48
C TYR A 28 6.71 2.44 -10.45
N LEU A 29 7.07 1.14 -10.46
CA LEU A 29 8.20 0.61 -11.26
C LEU A 29 7.76 -0.07 -12.55
N LYS A 30 6.89 -1.08 -12.47
CA LYS A 30 6.45 -1.89 -13.62
C LYS A 30 5.30 -1.21 -14.33
N LYS A 31 5.61 -0.08 -14.98
CA LYS A 31 4.63 0.83 -15.58
C LYS A 31 3.79 0.20 -16.71
N GLU A 32 4.15 -0.98 -17.22
CA GLU A 32 3.33 -1.79 -18.14
C GLU A 32 2.18 -2.53 -17.42
N GLN A 33 2.33 -2.82 -16.12
CA GLN A 33 1.36 -3.56 -15.32
C GLN A 33 0.37 -2.66 -14.57
N ASN A 34 0.54 -1.33 -14.64
CA ASN A 34 -0.27 -0.34 -13.93
C ASN A 34 -0.45 -0.70 -12.45
N GLU A 35 0.67 -0.90 -11.78
CA GLU A 35 0.73 -1.34 -10.40
C GLU A 35 1.67 -0.44 -9.59
N VAL A 36 1.20 -0.02 -8.42
CA VAL A 36 2.02 0.67 -7.41
C VAL A 36 2.29 -0.30 -6.27
N ASP A 37 3.56 -0.55 -6.00
CA ASP A 37 4.01 -1.37 -4.88
C ASP A 37 3.98 -0.55 -3.59
N ILE A 38 3.47 -1.17 -2.53
CA ILE A 38 3.45 -0.61 -1.18
C ILE A 38 4.61 -1.23 -0.41
N LEU A 39 5.61 -0.45 -0.10
CA LEU A 39 6.86 -0.90 0.52
C LEU A 39 6.94 -0.52 2.01
N CYS A 40 7.72 -1.30 2.74
CA CYS A 40 8.07 -1.01 4.13
C CYS A 40 8.89 0.29 4.22
N PRO A 41 8.64 1.16 5.22
CA PRO A 41 9.50 2.31 5.46
C PRO A 41 10.95 1.94 5.75
N ASN A 42 11.21 0.73 6.27
CA ASN A 42 12.56 0.23 6.51
C ASN A 42 13.18 -0.34 5.21
N ASP A 43 14.21 0.33 4.68
CA ASP A 43 14.89 -0.07 3.43
C ASP A 43 15.60 -1.43 3.52
N THR A 44 15.98 -1.86 4.72
CA THR A 44 16.64 -3.15 4.98
C THR A 44 15.65 -4.26 5.32
N CYS A 45 14.35 -4.00 5.21
CA CYS A 45 13.31 -4.99 5.46
C CYS A 45 13.45 -6.17 4.49
N TYR A 46 13.52 -7.39 5.02
CA TYR A 46 13.59 -8.61 4.20
C TYR A 46 12.31 -8.88 3.38
N LEU A 47 11.15 -8.38 3.83
CA LEU A 47 9.92 -8.45 3.03
C LEU A 47 9.94 -7.45 1.88
N ARG A 48 10.54 -6.26 2.10
CA ARG A 48 10.50 -5.07 1.24
C ARG A 48 9.10 -4.61 0.87
N GLU A 49 8.41 -5.42 0.07
CA GLU A 49 7.06 -5.22 -0.44
C GLU A 49 6.03 -5.76 0.56
N LEU A 50 5.09 -4.91 0.96
CA LEU A 50 4.03 -5.23 1.90
C LEU A 50 2.69 -5.47 1.19
N GLY A 51 2.53 -4.98 -0.03
CA GLY A 51 1.31 -5.08 -0.81
C GLY A 51 1.40 -4.31 -2.12
N PHE A 52 0.27 -4.18 -2.80
CA PHE A 52 0.19 -3.50 -4.09
C PHE A 52 -1.18 -2.82 -4.29
N VAL A 53 -1.19 -1.85 -5.20
CA VAL A 53 -2.38 -1.22 -5.77
C VAL A 53 -2.31 -1.33 -7.29
N LYS A 54 -3.16 -2.18 -7.86
CA LYS A 54 -3.33 -2.38 -9.29
C LYS A 54 -4.51 -1.58 -9.82
N PHE A 55 -4.28 -0.88 -10.92
CA PHE A 55 -5.27 -0.03 -11.56
C PHE A 55 -5.25 -0.22 -13.07
N LYS A 56 -6.28 0.29 -13.73
CA LYS A 56 -6.34 0.38 -15.19
C LYS A 56 -6.70 1.79 -15.60
N VAL A 57 -6.41 2.09 -16.86
CA VAL A 57 -6.75 3.36 -17.49
C VAL A 57 -7.85 3.06 -18.49
N ASP A 58 -9.00 3.69 -18.34
CA ASP A 58 -10.08 3.54 -19.31
C ASP A 58 -9.84 4.37 -20.58
N GLU A 59 -10.75 4.23 -21.53
CA GLU A 59 -10.68 4.87 -22.85
C GLU A 59 -10.72 6.40 -22.76
N ASN A 60 -11.32 6.98 -21.70
CA ASN A 60 -11.35 8.42 -21.45
C ASN A 60 -10.07 8.91 -20.74
N GLY A 61 -9.14 8.01 -20.41
CA GLY A 61 -7.92 8.32 -19.68
C GLY A 61 -8.10 8.46 -18.16
N GLU A 62 -9.25 8.01 -17.62
CA GLU A 62 -9.44 7.97 -16.17
C GLU A 62 -8.85 6.71 -15.56
N ILE A 63 -8.41 6.82 -14.31
CA ILE A 63 -7.81 5.71 -13.57
C ILE A 63 -8.89 5.02 -12.76
N ARG A 64 -9.01 3.71 -12.94
CA ARG A 64 -9.92 2.85 -12.19
C ARG A 64 -9.15 1.84 -11.37
N LEU A 65 -9.43 1.78 -10.08
CA LEU A 65 -8.91 0.75 -9.19
C LEU A 65 -9.37 -0.64 -9.67
N GLU A 66 -8.44 -1.57 -9.87
CA GLU A 66 -8.77 -2.97 -10.12
C GLU A 66 -8.67 -3.79 -8.85
N LYS A 67 -7.54 -3.67 -8.12
CA LYS A 67 -7.29 -4.44 -6.90
C LYS A 67 -6.30 -3.70 -6.02
N ALA A 68 -6.54 -3.68 -4.71
CA ALA A 68 -5.57 -3.23 -3.72
C ALA A 68 -5.54 -4.23 -2.56
N SER A 69 -4.36 -4.69 -2.19
CA SER A 69 -4.22 -5.65 -1.09
C SER A 69 -2.82 -5.61 -0.49
N PHE A 70 -2.76 -5.80 0.82
CA PHE A 70 -1.54 -6.22 1.48
C PHE A 70 -1.30 -7.72 1.30
N TYR A 71 -0.03 -8.13 1.31
CA TYR A 71 0.36 -9.53 1.19
C TYR A 71 0.08 -10.31 2.48
N PRO A 72 -0.21 -11.62 2.37
CA PRO A 72 -0.57 -12.46 3.50
C PRO A 72 0.40 -12.40 4.70
N PRO A 73 1.74 -12.39 4.53
CA PRO A 73 2.66 -12.33 5.68
C PRO A 73 2.47 -11.06 6.53
N PHE A 74 2.21 -9.92 5.88
CA PHE A 74 1.97 -8.65 6.56
C PHE A 74 0.59 -8.62 7.25
N VAL A 75 -0.43 -9.17 6.60
CA VAL A 75 -1.79 -9.26 7.16
C VAL A 75 -1.81 -10.19 8.37
N THR A 76 -1.31 -11.42 8.22
CA THR A 76 -1.27 -12.44 9.27
C THR A 76 -0.56 -11.94 10.51
N TRP A 77 0.57 -11.24 10.34
CA TRP A 77 1.31 -10.65 11.45
C TRP A 77 0.48 -9.65 12.27
N ASN A 78 -0.21 -8.73 11.60
CA ASN A 78 -1.03 -7.73 12.29
C ASN A 78 -2.29 -8.36 12.91
N VAL A 79 -2.92 -9.32 12.24
CA VAL A 79 -4.06 -10.08 12.79
C VAL A 79 -3.66 -10.80 14.09
N ALA A 80 -2.48 -11.43 14.14
CA ALA A 80 -1.99 -12.12 15.33
C ALA A 80 -1.75 -11.16 16.51
N ARG A 81 -1.31 -9.92 16.24
CA ARG A 81 -0.97 -8.94 17.27
C ARG A 81 -2.15 -8.15 17.84
N MET A 82 -3.10 -7.75 16.99
CA MET A 82 -4.17 -6.82 17.38
C MET A 82 -5.58 -7.38 17.20
N GLY A 83 -5.69 -8.65 16.77
CA GLY A 83 -6.95 -9.31 16.47
C GLY A 83 -7.44 -9.06 15.04
N ARG A 84 -8.21 -10.03 14.51
CA ARG A 84 -8.65 -10.04 13.10
C ARG A 84 -9.45 -8.81 12.71
N GLU A 85 -10.50 -8.48 13.47
CA GLU A 85 -11.43 -7.40 13.13
C GLU A 85 -10.69 -6.06 13.03
N LYS A 86 -9.92 -5.74 14.06
CA LYS A 86 -9.17 -4.50 14.16
C LYS A 86 -8.08 -4.40 13.10
N ALA A 87 -7.27 -5.44 12.92
CA ALA A 87 -6.23 -5.46 11.89
C ALA A 87 -6.82 -5.25 10.50
N THR A 88 -7.89 -5.98 10.18
CA THR A 88 -8.54 -5.90 8.85
C THR A 88 -9.12 -4.50 8.62
N LYS A 89 -9.75 -3.91 9.65
CA LYS A 89 -10.28 -2.55 9.57
C LYS A 89 -9.16 -1.53 9.30
N THR A 90 -8.12 -1.51 10.13
CA THR A 90 -7.01 -0.55 10.01
C THR A 90 -6.25 -0.71 8.69
N LEU A 91 -5.94 -1.95 8.28
CA LEU A 91 -5.28 -2.20 6.99
C LEU A 91 -6.14 -1.74 5.81
N ARG A 92 -7.47 -1.93 5.87
CA ARG A 92 -8.38 -1.45 4.83
C ARG A 92 -8.43 0.08 4.78
N GLU A 93 -8.41 0.75 5.94
CA GLU A 93 -8.35 2.21 6.01
C GLU A 93 -7.03 2.74 5.42
N HIS A 94 -5.91 2.07 5.70
CA HIS A 94 -4.62 2.40 5.09
C HIS A 94 -4.66 2.24 3.57
N LEU A 95 -5.20 1.13 3.04
CA LEU A 95 -5.32 0.94 1.58
C LEU A 95 -6.19 2.03 0.93
N LYS A 96 -7.31 2.41 1.56
CA LYS A 96 -8.16 3.51 1.07
C LYS A 96 -7.38 4.83 1.03
N TRP A 97 -6.63 5.14 2.09
CA TRP A 97 -5.82 6.34 2.14
C TRP A 97 -4.72 6.33 1.07
N ILE A 98 -4.02 5.21 0.91
CA ILE A 98 -2.97 5.05 -0.13
C ILE A 98 -3.57 5.32 -1.50
N TYR A 99 -4.71 4.69 -1.81
CA TYR A 99 -5.40 4.90 -3.08
C TYR A 99 -5.87 6.34 -3.27
N SER A 100 -6.47 6.97 -2.25
CA SER A 100 -7.10 8.29 -2.43
C SER A 100 -6.14 9.47 -2.28
N LYS A 101 -5.06 9.33 -1.51
CA LYS A 101 -4.17 10.45 -1.13
C LYS A 101 -2.69 10.12 -1.25
N GLY A 102 -2.30 8.87 -1.04
CA GLY A 102 -0.90 8.47 -1.07
C GLY A 102 -0.31 8.42 -2.47
N ILE A 103 -1.08 7.94 -3.45
CA ILE A 103 -0.64 7.81 -4.83
C ILE A 103 -0.85 9.13 -5.58
N ASP A 104 0.23 9.64 -6.18
CA ASP A 104 0.20 10.76 -7.11
C ASP A 104 -0.32 10.31 -8.49
N TRP A 105 -1.64 10.30 -8.62
CA TRP A 105 -2.33 9.92 -9.86
C TRP A 105 -2.06 10.87 -11.02
N GLU A 106 -1.78 12.15 -10.75
CA GLU A 106 -1.48 13.13 -11.79
C GLU A 106 -0.16 12.78 -12.48
N LYS A 107 0.88 12.50 -11.68
CA LYS A 107 2.17 12.04 -12.19
C LYS A 107 2.05 10.74 -12.98
N ILE A 108 1.25 9.80 -12.50
CA ILE A 108 0.98 8.54 -13.21
C ILE A 108 0.28 8.80 -14.55
N LYS A 109 -0.74 9.65 -14.59
CA LYS A 109 -1.45 10.03 -15.82
C LYS A 109 -0.52 10.68 -16.84
N VAL A 110 0.38 11.57 -16.41
CA VAL A 110 1.37 12.22 -17.28
C VAL A 110 2.32 11.18 -17.89
N ASP A 111 2.84 10.25 -17.08
CA ASP A 111 3.73 9.18 -17.54
C ASP A 111 3.05 8.27 -18.58
N ILE A 112 1.79 7.89 -18.34
CA ILE A 112 0.99 7.07 -19.26
C ILE A 112 0.73 7.81 -20.58
N LYS A 113 0.36 9.10 -20.52
CA LYS A 113 0.13 9.92 -21.73
C LYS A 113 1.40 10.04 -22.57
N LYS A 114 2.55 10.30 -21.93
CA LYS A 114 3.84 10.40 -22.61
C LYS A 114 4.16 9.14 -23.42
N ARG A 115 3.96 7.96 -22.80
CA ARG A 115 4.15 6.66 -23.46
C ARG A 115 3.21 6.40 -24.63
N LYS A 116 1.95 6.88 -24.57
CA LYS A 116 0.99 6.73 -25.65
C LYS A 116 1.29 7.65 -26.84
N GLY A 117 1.91 8.81 -26.62
CA GLY A 117 2.27 9.77 -27.67
C GLY A 117 3.62 9.50 -28.35
N GLU A 118 4.49 8.68 -27.75
CA GLU A 118 5.76 8.21 -28.35
C GLU A 118 5.57 6.95 -29.23
N LYS A 119 4.34 6.48 -29.43
CA LYS A 119 3.99 5.35 -30.31
C LYS A 119 3.43 5.81 -31.64
#